data_AF-T1EQP1-F1
#
_entry.id   AF-T1EQP1-F1
#
_cell.length_a   1.000
_cell.length_b   1.000
_cell.length_c   1.000
_cell.angle_alpha   90.00
_cell.angle_beta   90.00
_cell.angle_gamma   90.00
#
_symmetry.space_group_name_H-M   'P 1'
#
loop_
_entity.id
_entity.type
_entity.pdbx_description
1 polymer ?
#
loop_
_entity_poly.entity_id
_entity_poly.type
_entity_poly.pdbx_seq_one_letter_code
_entity_poly.pdbx_strand_id
1 'polypeptide(L)'
;MDYNDRRIKLGKSVPDALVTDMLVYFSYLFCLGHIGSCMSAKCFTKFEKSDKSYCACDSSMEYSSLFMFSSVEALMLCSMRCSQTSSCVAYNFFTASKQCQLFNQTLKIYSSVSGCQYYFNKENHDATFLQSNIFSITVDNELSEVYINGDSVPIALYFPNAKNWMKTDAYNITGYLYALAIKSYNAGGAGGMIAKTSDNYMQTNTSWKCTNMYYDGWYKMDYDDSFWPHAIAGICESDKNPSRSNYSTLPLKKAFMKCSMRCSQSTNCVAYNFLTDSNQCQLFGKISMKYSLVPKTLFNQSLLITVDFKLAEFFVNGNSVPVESNFPNANEWTQIDSYQLVGPTYILAIKSHNTAAVDNYILTNTSWKCTNNSYAGWYEVDYDDSFWPDAIIGSKDSYSPAVSSIMKPAHWIVDSTDHGAEFYCRKKLMFVCFAIFSLFI
;
A
#
# COMPACT_ATOMS: atom_id res chain seq x y z
N MET A 1 -31.06 7.18 -85.09
CA MET A 1 -30.31 8.32 -84.54
C MET A 1 -29.18 7.72 -83.72
N ASP A 2 -28.05 7.49 -84.38
CA ASP A 2 -26.86 6.87 -83.81
C ASP A 2 -25.89 7.94 -83.29
N TYR A 3 -25.44 7.76 -82.06
CA TYR A 3 -24.52 8.66 -81.36
C TYR A 3 -23.10 8.15 -81.54
N ASN A 4 -22.31 8.84 -82.36
CA ASN A 4 -20.93 8.47 -82.69
C ASN A 4 -19.92 9.18 -81.79
N ASP A 5 -19.05 8.36 -81.22
CA ASP A 5 -17.87 8.63 -80.40
C ASP A 5 -16.82 9.47 -81.14
N ARG A 6 -16.29 10.51 -80.49
CA ARG A 6 -15.04 11.19 -80.87
C ARG A 6 -14.21 11.48 -79.62
N ARG A 7 -13.27 10.58 -79.33
CA ARG A 7 -12.14 10.86 -78.42
C ARG A 7 -11.11 11.77 -79.10
N ILE A 8 -10.81 12.90 -78.45
CA ILE A 8 -9.60 13.69 -78.71
C ILE A 8 -8.53 13.21 -77.73
N LYS A 9 -7.41 12.69 -78.26
CA LYS A 9 -6.19 12.41 -77.50
C LYS A 9 -5.41 13.73 -77.33
N LEU A 10 -5.25 14.18 -76.09
CA LEU A 10 -4.22 15.15 -75.71
C LEU A 10 -3.19 14.43 -74.85
N GLY A 11 -2.06 14.09 -75.49
CA GLY A 11 -0.87 13.59 -74.82
C GLY A 11 -0.01 14.76 -74.34
N LYS A 12 0.42 14.69 -73.08
CA LYS A 12 1.83 14.72 -72.66
C LYS A 12 1.84 14.67 -71.13
N SER A 13 2.31 13.54 -70.61
CA SER A 13 2.62 13.33 -69.20
C SER A 13 3.71 14.30 -68.76
N VAL A 14 3.40 15.11 -67.75
CA VAL A 14 4.42 15.79 -66.95
C VAL A 14 5.12 14.72 -66.10
N PRO A 15 6.45 14.73 -65.94
CA PRO A 15 7.14 13.70 -65.17
C PRO A 15 6.77 13.82 -63.69
N ASP A 16 6.27 12.72 -63.10
CA ASP A 16 5.89 12.61 -61.68
C ASP A 16 7.02 12.95 -60.69
N ALA A 17 8.27 13.07 -61.16
CA ALA A 17 9.44 13.37 -60.34
C ALA A 17 9.46 14.83 -59.80
N LEU A 18 8.76 15.78 -60.43
CA LEU A 18 8.79 17.19 -60.00
C LEU A 18 7.75 17.55 -58.92
N VAL A 19 6.75 16.70 -58.69
CA VAL A 19 5.70 16.93 -57.67
C VAL A 19 6.13 16.39 -56.30
N THR A 20 6.92 15.31 -56.25
CA THR A 20 7.47 14.78 -55.00
C THR A 20 8.54 15.66 -54.38
N ASP A 21 9.39 16.31 -55.18
CA ASP A 21 10.47 17.16 -54.63
C ASP A 21 9.93 18.48 -54.05
N MET A 22 8.81 19.00 -54.57
CA MET A 22 8.20 20.24 -54.06
C MET A 22 7.48 20.03 -52.72
N LEU A 23 6.91 18.85 -52.46
CA LEU A 23 6.26 18.52 -51.18
C LEU A 23 7.28 18.23 -50.07
N VAL A 24 8.45 17.68 -50.41
CA VAL A 24 9.57 17.51 -49.47
C VAL A 24 10.16 18.88 -49.07
N TYR A 25 10.23 19.83 -50.01
CA TYR A 25 10.72 21.19 -49.70
C TYR A 25 9.74 22.00 -48.83
N PHE A 26 8.42 21.89 -49.07
CA PHE A 26 7.41 22.57 -48.24
C PHE A 26 7.30 22.01 -46.81
N SER A 27 7.53 20.71 -46.63
CA SER A 27 7.60 20.09 -45.29
C SER A 27 8.88 20.49 -44.54
N TYR A 28 10.02 20.64 -45.24
CA TYR A 28 11.26 21.16 -44.64
C TYR A 28 11.17 22.63 -44.23
N LEU A 29 10.52 23.49 -45.04
CA LEU A 29 10.35 24.92 -44.73
C LEU A 29 9.37 25.18 -43.57
N PHE A 30 8.36 24.34 -43.37
CA PHE A 30 7.48 24.42 -42.19
C PHE A 30 8.20 24.01 -40.89
N CYS A 31 9.18 23.10 -40.96
CA CYS A 31 10.02 22.76 -39.81
C CYS A 31 11.05 23.86 -39.46
N LEU A 32 11.55 24.62 -40.45
CA LEU A 32 12.54 25.67 -40.21
C LEU A 32 11.94 26.99 -39.69
N GLY A 33 10.67 27.28 -39.99
CA GLY A 33 9.98 28.51 -39.56
C GLY A 33 9.51 28.54 -38.09
N HIS A 34 9.49 27.40 -37.41
CA HIS A 34 9.04 27.25 -36.01
C HIS A 34 10.12 26.68 -35.07
N ILE A 35 11.40 26.91 -35.35
CA ILE A 35 12.54 26.47 -34.50
C ILE A 35 12.62 27.24 -33.17
N GLY A 36 11.81 28.28 -32.96
CA GLY A 36 11.79 29.07 -31.73
C GLY A 36 11.24 28.36 -30.48
N SER A 37 10.73 27.13 -30.60
CA SER A 37 10.23 26.37 -29.46
C SER A 37 10.46 24.88 -29.66
N CYS A 38 11.72 24.46 -29.81
CA CYS A 38 12.07 23.06 -29.54
C CYS A 38 11.63 22.76 -28.11
N MET A 39 10.48 22.09 -27.96
CA MET A 39 10.04 21.59 -26.67
C MET A 39 11.20 20.78 -26.09
N SER A 40 11.68 21.19 -24.91
CA SER A 40 12.70 20.46 -24.18
C SER A 40 12.16 19.05 -23.92
N ALA A 41 12.66 18.06 -24.67
CA ALA A 41 12.27 16.68 -24.46
C ALA A 41 12.80 16.23 -23.11
N LYS A 42 11.91 15.76 -22.22
CA LYS A 42 12.32 15.21 -20.92
C LYS A 42 12.90 13.81 -21.16
N CYS A 43 14.10 13.56 -20.65
CA CYS A 43 14.70 12.22 -20.69
C CYS A 43 14.29 11.43 -19.44
N PHE A 44 13.77 10.21 -19.63
CA PHE A 44 13.38 9.32 -18.54
C PHE A 44 14.35 8.15 -18.42
N THR A 45 14.70 7.81 -17.18
CA THR A 45 15.57 6.68 -16.84
C THR A 45 14.75 5.61 -16.16
N LYS A 46 14.98 4.35 -16.53
CA LYS A 46 14.35 3.20 -15.88
C LYS A 46 14.92 3.04 -14.47
N PHE A 47 14.06 2.84 -13.48
CA PHE A 47 14.47 2.53 -12.12
C PHE A 47 14.64 1.03 -11.94
N GLU A 48 15.88 0.61 -11.72
CA GLU A 48 16.24 -0.78 -11.47
C GLU A 48 17.24 -0.85 -10.32
N LYS A 49 17.11 -1.88 -9.48
CA LYS A 49 18.09 -2.20 -8.45
C LYS A 49 18.28 -3.71 -8.37
N SER A 50 19.53 -4.16 -8.35
CA SER A 50 19.89 -5.59 -8.31
C SER A 50 19.18 -6.42 -9.38
N ASP A 51 19.18 -5.92 -10.63
CA ASP A 51 18.52 -6.51 -11.81
C ASP A 51 16.99 -6.69 -11.69
N LYS A 52 16.35 -6.02 -10.72
CA LYS A 52 14.90 -6.00 -10.57
C LYS A 52 14.35 -4.64 -10.96
N SER A 53 13.28 -4.67 -11.75
CA SER A 53 12.47 -3.50 -12.04
C SER A 53 11.45 -3.28 -10.92
N TYR A 54 11.29 -2.04 -10.52
CA TYR A 54 10.30 -1.64 -9.51
C TYR A 54 9.22 -0.80 -10.16
N CYS A 55 8.06 -0.75 -9.50
CA CYS A 55 6.98 0.14 -9.84
C CYS A 55 6.52 0.94 -8.65
N ALA A 56 6.10 2.16 -8.92
CA ALA A 56 5.55 3.00 -7.89
C ALA A 56 4.12 2.60 -7.55
N CYS A 57 3.79 2.66 -6.26
CA CYS A 57 2.49 2.28 -5.72
C CYS A 57 1.62 3.49 -5.34
N ASP A 58 2.17 4.69 -5.42
CA ASP A 58 1.46 5.93 -5.19
C ASP A 58 0.31 6.13 -6.19
N SER A 59 -0.66 6.97 -5.85
CA SER A 59 -1.76 7.30 -6.75
C SER A 59 -1.25 8.01 -8.01
N SER A 60 -1.57 7.45 -9.19
CA SER A 60 -1.27 8.09 -10.47
C SER A 60 -2.19 9.27 -10.73
N MET A 61 -1.66 10.35 -11.29
CA MET A 61 -2.48 11.50 -11.70
C MET A 61 -3.31 11.19 -12.95
N GLU A 62 -2.79 10.29 -13.80
CA GLU A 62 -3.41 9.93 -15.06
C GLU A 62 -3.11 8.48 -15.39
N TYR A 63 -4.09 7.80 -15.96
CA TYR A 63 -3.98 6.42 -16.38
C TYR A 63 -4.50 6.27 -17.80
N SER A 64 -3.76 5.54 -18.63
CA SER A 64 -4.16 5.25 -20.01
C SER A 64 -3.78 3.83 -20.40
N SER A 65 -4.60 3.23 -21.26
CA SER A 65 -4.28 1.95 -21.87
C SER A 65 -3.99 2.10 -23.36
N LEU A 66 -2.94 1.43 -23.81
CA LEU A 66 -2.40 1.51 -25.17
C LEU A 66 -2.46 0.13 -25.85
N PHE A 67 -3.53 -0.63 -25.61
CA PHE A 67 -3.69 -2.02 -26.07
C PHE A 67 -3.50 -2.21 -27.59
N MET A 68 -3.86 -1.20 -28.39
CA MET A 68 -3.80 -1.22 -29.86
C MET A 68 -2.37 -1.15 -30.42
N PHE A 69 -1.39 -0.77 -29.59
CA PHE A 69 0.00 -0.60 -30.00
C PHE A 69 0.84 -1.82 -29.61
N SER A 70 2.01 -2.03 -30.24
CA SER A 70 3.01 -2.95 -29.71
C SER A 70 3.53 -2.47 -28.35
N SER A 71 4.17 -3.34 -27.55
CA SER A 71 4.70 -2.92 -26.23
C SER A 71 5.77 -1.83 -26.36
N VAL A 72 6.57 -1.83 -27.44
CA VAL A 72 7.59 -0.80 -27.68
C VAL A 72 6.95 0.53 -28.05
N GLU A 73 5.97 0.54 -28.96
CA GLU A 73 5.22 1.75 -29.31
C GLU A 73 4.46 2.30 -28.11
N ALA A 74 3.80 1.44 -27.34
CA ALA A 74 3.08 1.84 -26.13
C ALA A 74 4.01 2.47 -25.08
N LEU A 75 5.22 1.94 -24.89
CA LEU A 75 6.23 2.53 -24.01
C LEU A 75 6.65 3.93 -24.50
N MET A 76 6.93 4.07 -25.81
CA MET A 76 7.30 5.36 -26.41
C MET A 76 6.18 6.40 -26.29
N LEU A 77 4.93 5.99 -26.51
CA LEU A 77 3.76 6.86 -26.34
C LEU A 77 3.59 7.28 -24.87
N CYS A 78 3.81 6.37 -23.91
CA CYS A 78 3.76 6.68 -22.48
C CYS A 78 4.83 7.73 -22.10
N SER A 79 6.07 7.53 -22.55
CA SER A 79 7.17 8.49 -22.35
C SER A 79 6.86 9.85 -22.98
N MET A 80 6.36 9.87 -24.21
CA MET A 80 6.01 11.11 -24.90
C MET A 80 4.88 11.85 -24.18
N ARG A 81 3.84 11.15 -23.73
CA ARG A 81 2.74 11.74 -22.96
C ARG A 81 3.26 12.37 -21.68
N CYS A 82 4.11 11.68 -20.93
CA CYS A 82 4.75 12.27 -19.74
C CYS A 82 5.63 13.48 -20.09
N SER A 83 6.38 13.44 -21.20
CA SER A 83 7.20 14.58 -21.63
C SER A 83 6.36 15.82 -21.99
N GLN A 84 5.18 15.61 -22.58
CA GLN A 84 4.27 16.69 -22.98
C GLN A 84 3.47 17.24 -21.81
N THR A 85 3.26 16.44 -20.76
CA THR A 85 2.59 16.89 -19.55
C THR A 85 3.58 17.62 -18.64
N SER A 86 3.37 18.93 -18.46
CA SER A 86 4.28 19.79 -17.69
C SER A 86 4.52 19.29 -16.26
N SER A 87 3.45 18.85 -15.59
CA SER A 87 3.50 18.30 -14.23
C SER A 87 4.10 16.90 -14.16
N CYS A 88 4.17 16.13 -15.25
CA CYS A 88 4.63 14.76 -15.18
C CYS A 88 6.14 14.70 -14.92
N VAL A 89 6.52 13.97 -13.88
CA VAL A 89 7.92 13.75 -13.48
C VAL A 89 8.34 12.30 -13.61
N ALA A 90 7.39 11.37 -13.69
CA ALA A 90 7.65 9.94 -13.82
C ALA A 90 6.42 9.18 -14.34
N TYR A 91 6.63 7.92 -14.74
CA TYR A 91 5.55 7.01 -15.14
C TYR A 91 5.85 5.54 -14.84
N ASN A 92 4.81 4.74 -14.60
CA ASN A 92 4.89 3.28 -14.66
C ASN A 92 4.43 2.83 -16.05
N PHE A 93 5.11 1.81 -16.58
CA PHE A 93 4.71 1.11 -17.78
C PHE A 93 4.56 -0.39 -17.53
N PHE A 94 3.39 -0.94 -17.83
CA PHE A 94 3.09 -2.37 -17.67
C PHE A 94 3.20 -3.06 -19.02
N THR A 95 4.21 -3.90 -19.20
CA THR A 95 4.57 -4.50 -20.49
C THR A 95 3.47 -5.39 -21.07
N ALA A 96 2.81 -6.19 -20.21
CA ALA A 96 1.78 -7.15 -20.62
C ALA A 96 0.45 -6.47 -20.97
N SER A 97 0.00 -5.54 -20.14
CA SER A 97 -1.25 -4.80 -20.34
C SER A 97 -1.08 -3.55 -21.20
N LYS A 98 0.15 -3.13 -21.50
CA LYS A 98 0.46 -1.88 -22.22
C LYS A 98 -0.20 -0.67 -21.56
N GLN A 99 -0.31 -0.71 -20.24
CA GLN A 99 -0.87 0.36 -19.43
C GLN A 99 0.22 1.34 -19.04
N CYS A 100 -0.17 2.61 -18.98
CA CYS A 100 0.68 3.74 -18.65
C CYS A 100 0.04 4.52 -17.50
N GLN A 101 0.79 4.72 -16.42
CA GLN A 101 0.40 5.54 -15.28
C GLN A 101 1.37 6.70 -15.16
N LEU A 102 0.87 7.94 -15.13
CA LEU A 102 1.69 9.13 -15.01
C LEU A 102 1.65 9.68 -13.58
N PHE A 103 2.74 10.34 -13.16
CA PHE A 103 2.89 10.88 -11.82
C PHE A 103 3.39 12.32 -11.85
N ASN A 104 2.81 13.18 -11.01
CA ASN A 104 3.20 14.59 -10.87
C ASN A 104 4.23 14.87 -9.77
N GLN A 105 4.63 13.84 -9.02
CA GLN A 105 5.60 13.95 -7.94
C GLN A 105 6.57 12.78 -7.98
N THR A 106 7.78 12.99 -7.46
CA THR A 106 8.73 11.90 -7.24
C THR A 106 8.17 11.00 -6.15
N LEU A 107 8.10 9.71 -6.44
CA LEU A 107 7.31 8.76 -5.68
C LEU A 107 8.14 8.19 -4.54
N LYS A 108 7.44 7.70 -3.51
CA LYS A 108 8.07 7.32 -2.24
C LYS A 108 7.93 5.83 -1.97
N ILE A 109 6.93 5.19 -2.57
CA ILE A 109 6.58 3.81 -2.32
C ILE A 109 6.77 3.02 -3.61
N TYR A 110 7.63 2.01 -3.54
CA TYR A 110 7.95 1.14 -4.65
C TYR A 110 7.67 -0.32 -4.28
N SER A 111 7.28 -1.12 -5.27
CA SER A 111 7.17 -2.57 -5.14
C SER A 111 7.67 -3.27 -6.39
N SER A 112 8.14 -4.50 -6.22
CA SER A 112 8.52 -5.34 -7.35
C SER A 112 7.26 -5.94 -7.98
N VAL A 113 6.75 -5.31 -9.03
CA VAL A 113 5.57 -5.77 -9.77
C VAL A 113 6.02 -6.40 -11.09
N SER A 114 5.71 -7.68 -11.28
CA SER A 114 6.10 -8.41 -12.49
C SER A 114 5.57 -7.73 -13.77
N GLY A 115 6.46 -7.51 -14.74
CA GLY A 115 6.14 -6.87 -16.01
C GLY A 115 5.92 -5.36 -15.95
N CYS A 116 6.06 -4.76 -14.76
CA CYS A 116 5.94 -3.33 -14.56
C CYS A 116 7.33 -2.69 -14.48
N GLN A 117 7.47 -1.50 -15.06
CA GLN A 117 8.71 -0.74 -15.08
C GLN A 117 8.45 0.73 -14.76
N TYR A 118 9.11 1.25 -13.73
CA TYR A 118 9.09 2.67 -13.40
C TYR A 118 10.16 3.44 -14.15
N TYR A 119 9.79 4.60 -14.68
CA TYR A 119 10.66 5.52 -15.39
C TYR A 119 10.51 6.91 -14.80
N PHE A 120 11.62 7.60 -14.53
CA PHE A 120 11.61 8.92 -13.89
C PHE A 120 12.51 9.91 -14.64
N ASN A 121 12.16 11.19 -14.58
CA ASN A 121 12.98 12.25 -15.15
C ASN A 121 14.23 12.45 -14.29
N LYS A 122 15.41 12.15 -14.86
CA LYS A 122 16.69 12.22 -14.13
C LYS A 122 17.03 13.63 -13.66
N GLU A 123 16.71 14.66 -14.44
CA GLU A 123 17.04 16.05 -14.08
C GLU A 123 16.31 16.51 -12.81
N ASN A 124 15.03 16.14 -12.69
CA ASN A 124 14.22 16.44 -11.51
C ASN A 124 14.60 15.58 -10.29
N HIS A 125 15.04 14.36 -10.56
CA HIS A 125 15.54 13.45 -9.54
C HIS A 125 16.87 14.02 -8.97
N ASP A 126 17.88 14.25 -9.80
CA ASP A 126 19.20 14.71 -9.34
C ASP A 126 19.20 16.15 -8.76
N ALA A 127 18.18 16.99 -9.00
CA ALA A 127 18.07 18.31 -8.40
C ALA A 127 17.61 18.28 -6.92
N THR A 128 16.85 17.25 -6.52
CA THR A 128 16.46 17.02 -5.11
C THR A 128 17.49 16.16 -4.33
N PHE A 129 18.52 15.67 -5.03
CA PHE A 129 19.45 14.61 -4.64
C PHE A 129 20.65 15.05 -3.79
N LEU A 130 20.95 16.35 -3.70
CA LEU A 130 22.14 16.83 -2.97
C LEU A 130 21.91 17.10 -1.48
N GLN A 131 20.72 16.84 -0.95
CA GLN A 131 20.50 16.97 0.48
C GLN A 131 21.02 15.70 1.17
N SER A 132 22.28 15.75 1.63
CA SER A 132 22.81 14.77 2.57
C SER A 132 21.88 14.69 3.76
N ASN A 133 21.19 13.56 3.91
CA ASN A 133 20.26 13.34 5.00
C ASN A 133 20.97 12.58 6.11
N ILE A 134 21.09 13.22 7.27
CA ILE A 134 21.71 12.59 8.44
C ILE A 134 20.67 11.68 9.07
N PHE A 135 20.93 10.38 9.04
CA PHE A 135 20.22 9.36 9.80
C PHE A 135 20.80 9.29 11.20
N SER A 136 20.03 9.65 12.22
CA SER A 136 20.41 9.54 13.62
C SER A 136 19.69 8.36 14.26
N ILE A 137 20.41 7.54 15.02
CA ILE A 137 19.86 6.36 15.69
C ILE A 137 20.51 6.15 17.07
N THR A 138 19.72 5.67 18.02
CA THR A 138 20.23 5.02 19.23
C THR A 138 19.37 3.80 19.55
N VAL A 139 20.00 2.76 20.10
CA VAL A 139 19.38 1.45 20.36
C VAL A 139 19.78 0.95 21.73
N ASP A 140 18.80 0.46 22.49
CA ASP A 140 18.99 -0.27 23.74
C ASP A 140 18.69 -1.76 23.51
N ASN A 141 19.66 -2.68 23.57
CA ASN A 141 21.05 -2.52 24.06
C ASN A 141 22.10 -2.47 22.96
N GLU A 142 21.87 -3.11 21.81
CA GLU A 142 22.86 -3.23 20.73
C GLU A 142 22.21 -3.06 19.36
N LEU A 143 22.76 -2.17 18.53
CA LEU A 143 22.48 -2.07 17.11
C LEU A 143 23.35 -3.10 16.36
N SER A 144 22.73 -4.12 15.79
CA SER A 144 23.44 -5.26 15.21
C SER A 144 23.64 -5.16 13.70
N GLU A 145 22.63 -4.70 12.95
CA GLU A 145 22.71 -4.57 11.49
C GLU A 145 21.87 -3.38 11.02
N VAL A 146 22.37 -2.64 10.03
CA VAL A 146 21.67 -1.56 9.34
C VAL A 146 21.78 -1.78 7.85
N TYR A 147 20.67 -1.65 7.14
CA TYR A 147 20.62 -1.74 5.69
C TYR A 147 19.90 -0.53 5.11
N ILE A 148 20.48 0.06 4.07
CA ILE A 148 19.88 1.16 3.32
C ILE A 148 19.63 0.66 1.91
N ASN A 149 18.36 0.62 1.51
CA ASN A 149 17.92 0.12 0.22
C ASN A 149 18.42 -1.31 -0.09
N GLY A 150 18.59 -2.14 0.95
CA GLY A 150 19.13 -3.49 0.84
C GLY A 150 20.66 -3.61 0.92
N ASP A 151 21.39 -2.49 0.95
CA ASP A 151 22.85 -2.50 1.08
C ASP A 151 23.26 -2.42 2.55
N SER A 152 24.17 -3.32 2.98
CA SER A 152 24.64 -3.38 4.36
C SER A 152 25.53 -2.19 4.72
N VAL A 153 25.25 -1.54 5.84
CA VAL A 153 26.07 -0.47 6.40
C VAL A 153 26.94 -1.05 7.52
N PRO A 154 28.28 -0.98 7.43
CA PRO A 154 29.18 -1.54 8.44
C PRO A 154 29.01 -0.89 9.83
N ILE A 155 28.46 -1.63 10.78
CA ILE A 155 28.19 -1.15 12.15
C ILE A 155 29.47 -0.62 12.82
N ALA A 156 30.55 -1.38 12.79
CA ALA A 156 31.79 -1.03 13.47
C ALA A 156 32.45 0.26 12.96
N LEU A 157 32.16 0.67 11.71
CA LEU A 157 32.75 1.87 11.11
C LEU A 157 31.89 3.11 11.34
N TYR A 158 30.57 2.97 11.22
CA TYR A 158 29.65 4.10 11.16
C TYR A 158 28.81 4.31 12.42
N PHE A 159 28.73 3.32 13.30
CA PHE A 159 27.91 3.35 14.52
C PHE A 159 28.79 3.01 15.74
N PRO A 160 29.76 3.86 16.11
CA PRO A 160 30.68 3.60 17.21
C PRO A 160 30.00 3.48 18.58
N ASN A 161 28.77 4.00 18.73
CA ASN A 161 27.97 3.89 19.93
C ASN A 161 26.89 2.81 19.83
N ALA A 162 27.01 1.86 18.89
CA ALA A 162 26.04 0.79 18.67
C ALA A 162 25.65 -0.01 19.93
N LYS A 163 26.49 -0.03 20.97
CA LYS A 163 26.25 -0.71 22.26
C LYS A 163 25.97 0.24 23.43
N ASN A 164 25.77 1.52 23.16
CA ASN A 164 25.59 2.56 24.17
C ASN A 164 24.40 3.45 23.83
N TRP A 165 23.23 3.05 24.31
CA TRP A 165 21.97 3.74 24.03
C TRP A 165 21.93 5.21 24.51
N MET A 166 22.81 5.61 25.43
CA MET A 166 22.92 6.99 25.91
C MET A 166 23.60 7.93 24.90
N LYS A 167 24.19 7.38 23.82
CA LYS A 167 24.86 8.16 22.78
C LYS A 167 24.23 7.84 21.43
N THR A 168 23.79 8.88 20.73
CA THR A 168 23.25 8.78 19.38
C THR A 168 24.37 8.64 18.36
N ASP A 169 24.24 7.69 17.45
CA ASP A 169 25.05 7.59 16.25
C ASP A 169 24.40 8.33 15.08
N ALA A 170 25.22 8.75 14.13
CA ALA A 170 24.77 9.48 12.95
C ALA A 170 25.43 8.90 11.69
N TYR A 171 24.64 8.69 10.64
CA TYR A 171 25.08 8.19 9.35
C TYR A 171 24.60 9.12 8.23
N ASN A 172 25.48 9.43 7.29
CA ASN A 172 25.11 10.25 6.14
C ASN A 172 24.51 9.35 5.04
N ILE A 173 23.21 9.42 4.84
CA ILE A 173 22.55 8.71 3.74
C ILE A 173 22.86 9.44 2.44
N THR A 174 23.51 8.74 1.53
CA THR A 174 23.73 9.22 0.17
C THR A 174 22.64 8.67 -0.75
N GLY A 175 21.96 9.56 -1.48
CA GLY A 175 20.89 9.19 -2.41
C GLY A 175 19.53 8.99 -1.72
N TYR A 176 18.60 8.39 -2.46
CA TYR A 176 17.21 8.19 -2.03
C TYR A 176 17.10 7.10 -0.98
N LEU A 177 16.23 7.29 0.00
CA LEU A 177 15.88 6.26 0.97
C LEU A 177 14.52 5.65 0.59
N TYR A 178 14.56 4.44 0.03
CA TYR A 178 13.38 3.65 -0.34
C TYR A 178 13.04 2.62 0.73
N ALA A 179 14.06 1.99 1.31
CA ALA A 179 13.89 1.02 2.39
C ALA A 179 14.99 1.22 3.44
N LEU A 180 14.60 1.18 4.72
CA LEU A 180 15.51 1.19 5.85
C LEU A 180 15.21 -0.03 6.71
N ALA A 181 16.20 -0.91 6.85
CA ALA A 181 16.07 -2.14 7.62
C ALA A 181 17.06 -2.12 8.78
N ILE A 182 16.57 -2.36 10.00
CA ILE A 182 17.37 -2.29 11.22
C ILE A 182 17.17 -3.56 12.03
N LYS A 183 18.28 -4.17 12.47
CA LYS A 183 18.28 -5.27 13.42
C LYS A 183 18.92 -4.81 14.71
N SER A 184 18.18 -4.91 15.80
CA SER A 184 18.64 -4.63 17.15
C SER A 184 18.62 -5.88 18.02
N TYR A 185 19.42 -5.85 19.07
CA TYR A 185 19.50 -6.88 20.08
C TYR A 185 19.27 -6.28 21.47
N ASN A 186 18.41 -6.93 22.25
CA ASN A 186 18.16 -6.60 23.64
C ASN A 186 18.67 -7.77 24.50
N ALA A 187 19.61 -7.47 25.40
CA ALA A 187 20.23 -8.41 26.33
C ALA A 187 19.31 -8.77 27.52
N GLY A 188 18.15 -8.11 27.65
CA GLY A 188 17.13 -8.39 28.66
C GLY A 188 16.53 -7.11 29.25
N GLY A 189 15.37 -7.21 29.88
CA GLY A 189 14.67 -6.05 30.46
C GLY A 189 13.91 -5.22 29.41
N ALA A 190 13.69 -3.94 29.73
CA ALA A 190 13.14 -2.99 28.78
C ALA A 190 14.20 -2.66 27.71
N GLY A 191 13.77 -2.45 26.47
CA GLY A 191 14.65 -2.07 25.37
C GLY A 191 13.85 -1.41 24.27
N GLY A 192 14.55 -0.88 23.27
CA GLY A 192 13.92 -0.14 22.17
C GLY A 192 14.94 0.53 21.27
N MET A 193 14.44 1.18 20.23
CA MET A 193 15.25 2.03 19.36
C MET A 193 14.50 3.32 19.07
N ILE A 194 15.24 4.39 18.88
CA ILE A 194 14.73 5.63 18.31
C ILE A 194 15.64 6.06 17.18
N ALA A 195 15.04 6.38 16.04
CA ALA A 195 15.78 6.83 14.88
C ALA A 195 14.99 7.88 14.10
N LYS A 196 15.72 8.77 13.43
CA LYS A 196 15.13 9.78 12.54
C LYS A 196 16.10 10.24 11.47
N THR A 197 15.57 10.79 10.39
CA THR A 197 16.34 11.57 9.42
C THR A 197 16.31 13.06 9.79
N SER A 198 17.33 13.82 9.38
CA SER A 198 17.47 15.25 9.67
C SER A 198 16.34 16.12 9.07
N ASP A 199 15.76 15.68 7.96
CA ASP A 199 14.60 16.29 7.31
C ASP A 199 13.26 15.88 7.94
N ASN A 200 13.30 15.04 9.00
CA ASN A 200 12.15 14.46 9.67
C ASN A 200 11.25 13.60 8.77
N TYR A 201 11.70 13.25 7.57
CA TYR A 201 10.97 12.42 6.62
C TYR A 201 10.71 11.02 7.16
N MET A 202 11.71 10.44 7.84
CA MET A 202 11.57 9.18 8.54
C MET A 202 11.79 9.36 10.04
N GLN A 203 10.91 8.75 10.82
CA GLN A 203 10.97 8.68 12.27
C GLN A 203 10.48 7.30 12.71
N THR A 204 11.12 6.70 13.70
CA THR A 204 10.62 5.48 14.35
C THR A 204 9.29 5.76 15.04
N ASN A 205 8.23 5.06 14.62
CA ASN A 205 6.88 5.15 15.18
C ASN A 205 6.12 3.84 14.89
N THR A 206 4.81 3.81 15.11
CA THR A 206 3.96 2.62 14.89
C THR A 206 3.73 2.26 13.41
N SER A 207 4.13 3.10 12.45
CA SER A 207 4.03 2.74 11.02
C SER A 207 5.06 1.69 10.60
N TRP A 208 6.14 1.54 11.37
CA TRP A 208 7.17 0.53 11.14
C TRP A 208 6.63 -0.88 11.30
N LYS A 209 7.18 -1.82 10.55
CA LYS A 209 6.92 -3.26 10.69
C LYS A 209 8.03 -3.91 11.49
N CYS A 210 7.69 -4.82 12.40
CA CYS A 210 8.66 -5.43 13.32
C CYS A 210 8.35 -6.91 13.56
N THR A 211 9.39 -7.73 13.66
CA THR A 211 9.29 -9.15 14.04
C THR A 211 10.50 -9.55 14.87
N ASN A 212 10.34 -10.56 15.73
CA ASN A 212 11.45 -11.20 16.44
C ASN A 212 11.93 -12.49 15.75
N MET A 213 11.33 -12.85 14.62
CA MET A 213 11.70 -14.00 13.82
C MET A 213 12.66 -13.59 12.71
N TYR A 214 13.71 -14.37 12.49
CA TYR A 214 14.63 -14.13 11.39
C TYR A 214 14.06 -14.67 10.08
N TYR A 215 14.12 -13.87 9.03
CA TYR A 215 13.77 -14.25 7.65
C TYR A 215 14.93 -13.90 6.74
N ASP A 216 15.34 -14.81 5.86
CA ASP A 216 16.41 -14.51 4.91
C ASP A 216 15.96 -13.43 3.91
N GLY A 217 16.86 -12.47 3.63
CA GLY A 217 16.57 -11.36 2.72
C GLY A 217 15.57 -10.32 3.23
N TRP A 218 15.22 -10.32 4.51
CA TRP A 218 14.28 -9.36 5.15
C TRP A 218 14.60 -7.88 4.91
N TYR A 219 15.87 -7.56 4.64
CA TYR A 219 16.36 -6.21 4.42
C TYR A 219 16.26 -5.73 2.96
N LYS A 220 15.87 -6.61 2.02
CA LYS A 220 15.76 -6.27 0.59
C LYS A 220 14.56 -5.36 0.35
N MET A 221 14.67 -4.45 -0.62
CA MET A 221 13.60 -3.49 -0.94
C MET A 221 12.31 -4.14 -1.43
N ASP A 222 12.38 -5.35 -1.98
CA ASP A 222 11.24 -6.10 -2.48
C ASP A 222 10.76 -7.21 -1.52
N TYR A 223 11.24 -7.19 -0.28
CA TYR A 223 10.76 -8.11 0.74
C TYR A 223 9.32 -7.75 1.16
N ASP A 224 8.43 -8.74 1.21
CA ASP A 224 7.05 -8.57 1.65
C ASP A 224 6.96 -8.71 3.18
N ASP A 225 6.82 -7.58 3.87
CA ASP A 225 6.65 -7.51 5.32
C ASP A 225 5.17 -7.30 5.73
N SER A 226 4.22 -7.51 4.81
CA SER A 226 2.80 -7.25 5.09
C SER A 226 2.23 -8.09 6.24
N PHE A 227 2.80 -9.28 6.47
CA PHE A 227 2.43 -10.18 7.55
C PHE A 227 3.11 -9.83 8.90
N TRP A 228 4.04 -8.88 8.92
CA TRP A 228 4.67 -8.43 10.16
C TRP A 228 3.71 -7.52 10.93
N PRO A 229 3.64 -7.64 12.26
CA PRO A 229 2.91 -6.70 13.07
C PRO A 229 3.58 -5.32 13.02
N HIS A 230 2.78 -4.30 13.30
CA HIS A 230 3.28 -2.95 13.51
C HIS A 230 4.20 -2.88 14.74
N ALA A 231 5.17 -1.97 14.69
CA ALA A 231 5.98 -1.62 15.84
C ALA A 231 5.11 -1.06 16.96
N ILE A 232 5.51 -1.32 18.20
CA ILE A 232 4.82 -0.83 19.39
C ILE A 232 5.67 0.30 19.99
N ALA A 233 5.06 1.46 20.25
CA ALA A 233 5.73 2.55 20.96
C ALA A 233 6.14 2.09 22.38
N GLY A 234 7.41 2.31 22.73
CA GLY A 234 7.98 1.84 24.00
C GLY A 234 7.47 2.63 25.22
N ILE A 235 7.55 2.01 26.40
CA ILE A 235 7.08 2.60 27.67
C ILE A 235 7.82 3.90 28.02
N CYS A 236 9.11 4.01 27.65
CA CYS A 236 9.89 5.23 27.90
C CYS A 236 9.40 6.46 27.10
N GLU A 237 8.58 6.26 26.05
CA GLU A 237 7.91 7.33 25.34
C GLU A 237 6.63 7.78 26.06
N SER A 238 5.92 6.84 26.72
CA SER A 238 4.74 7.14 27.52
C SER A 238 5.02 7.86 28.84
N ASP A 239 6.24 7.79 29.37
CA ASP A 239 6.61 8.43 30.65
C ASP A 239 6.71 9.98 30.57
N LYS A 240 6.53 10.58 29.39
CA LYS A 240 6.34 12.04 29.26
C LYS A 240 4.91 12.50 29.61
N ASN A 241 3.98 11.57 29.84
CA ASN A 241 2.67 11.85 30.42
C ASN A 241 2.46 10.94 31.66
N PRO A 242 2.67 11.44 32.89
CA PRO A 242 2.68 10.61 34.10
C PRO A 242 1.28 10.12 34.54
N SER A 243 0.28 10.12 33.65
CA SER A 243 -1.08 9.68 33.95
C SER A 243 -1.42 8.39 33.18
N ARG A 244 -1.13 7.27 33.85
CA ARG A 244 -1.59 5.88 33.63
C ARG A 244 -0.69 4.98 32.78
N SER A 245 -0.11 3.99 33.44
CA SER A 245 -0.39 2.59 33.09
C SER A 245 0.09 1.60 34.15
N ASN A 246 -0.85 0.95 34.84
CA ASN A 246 -0.66 -0.38 35.40
C ASN A 246 -1.04 -1.39 34.31
N TYR A 247 -0.07 -2.09 33.70
CA TYR A 247 -0.36 -3.25 32.86
C TYR A 247 0.51 -4.45 33.21
N SER A 248 -0.14 -5.47 33.76
CA SER A 248 0.33 -6.83 34.02
C SER A 248 0.04 -7.73 32.80
N THR A 249 0.91 -7.74 31.77
CA THR A 249 0.73 -8.60 30.56
C THR A 249 1.89 -9.56 30.27
N LEU A 250 2.78 -9.77 31.24
CA LEU A 250 3.94 -10.68 31.13
C LEU A 250 3.60 -12.16 30.75
N PRO A 251 2.47 -12.75 31.17
CA PRO A 251 2.16 -14.16 30.86
C PRO A 251 1.77 -14.44 29.39
N LEU A 252 1.00 -13.53 28.78
CA LEU A 252 0.49 -13.69 27.40
C LEU A 252 1.61 -13.62 26.35
N LYS A 253 2.60 -12.74 26.56
CA LYS A 253 3.76 -12.62 25.66
C LYS A 253 4.60 -13.91 25.63
N LYS A 254 4.77 -14.59 26.77
CA LYS A 254 5.52 -15.86 26.84
C LYS A 254 4.79 -17.01 26.13
N ALA A 255 3.46 -17.04 26.23
CA ALA A 255 2.66 -18.10 25.63
C ALA A 255 2.59 -17.96 24.09
N PHE A 256 2.47 -16.73 23.57
CA PHE A 256 2.54 -16.46 22.13
C PHE A 256 3.89 -16.87 21.51
N MET A 257 5.01 -16.50 22.15
CA MET A 257 6.35 -16.88 21.67
C MET A 257 6.56 -18.40 21.63
N LYS A 258 5.92 -19.15 22.55
CA LYS A 258 6.01 -20.61 22.59
C LYS A 258 5.36 -21.28 21.37
N CYS A 259 4.32 -20.69 20.80
CA CYS A 259 3.66 -21.20 19.59
C CYS A 259 4.47 -20.93 18.32
N SER A 260 5.06 -19.74 18.23
CA SER A 260 5.99 -19.41 17.15
C SER A 260 7.16 -20.40 17.08
N MET A 261 7.81 -20.65 18.23
CA MET A 261 8.92 -21.62 18.30
C MET A 261 8.48 -23.03 17.87
N ARG A 262 7.33 -23.51 18.33
CA ARG A 262 6.80 -24.82 17.94
C ARG A 262 6.53 -24.93 16.44
N CYS A 263 6.05 -23.85 15.81
CA CYS A 263 5.87 -23.83 14.37
C CYS A 263 7.22 -23.85 13.64
N SER A 264 8.17 -23.01 14.05
CA SER A 264 9.50 -22.94 13.41
C SER A 264 10.30 -24.26 13.48
N GLN A 265 10.09 -25.06 14.52
CA GLN A 265 10.76 -26.35 14.71
C GLN A 265 10.07 -27.50 13.96
N SER A 266 8.87 -27.27 13.41
CA SER A 266 8.13 -28.26 12.66
C SER A 266 8.35 -28.03 11.17
N THR A 267 8.98 -29.00 10.49
CA THR A 267 9.26 -28.94 9.04
C THR A 267 8.00 -28.82 8.16
N ASN A 268 6.84 -29.12 8.74
CA ASN A 268 5.56 -29.05 8.05
C ASN A 268 4.75 -27.82 8.44
N CYS A 269 5.16 -27.01 9.42
CA CYS A 269 4.37 -25.88 9.85
C CYS A 269 4.61 -24.65 8.97
N VAL A 270 3.53 -24.12 8.40
CA VAL A 270 3.55 -22.89 7.58
C VAL A 270 2.89 -21.71 8.29
N ALA A 271 2.03 -21.97 9.28
CA ALA A 271 1.39 -20.96 10.11
C ALA A 271 0.98 -21.57 11.46
N TYR A 272 0.70 -20.72 12.46
CA TYR A 272 0.14 -21.15 13.73
C TYR A 272 -0.90 -20.14 14.24
N ASN A 273 -1.90 -20.64 14.95
CA ASN A 273 -2.79 -19.81 15.76
C ASN A 273 -2.47 -20.03 17.25
N PHE A 274 -2.42 -18.94 18.00
CA PHE A 274 -2.36 -18.99 19.46
C PHE A 274 -3.76 -18.76 20.03
N LEU A 275 -4.30 -19.78 20.69
CA LEU A 275 -5.60 -19.72 21.35
C LEU A 275 -5.39 -19.16 22.75
N THR A 276 -5.72 -17.88 22.93
CA THR A 276 -5.52 -17.13 24.19
C THR A 276 -6.23 -17.79 25.37
N ASP A 277 -7.40 -18.35 25.14
CA ASP A 277 -8.29 -18.87 26.20
C ASP A 277 -7.79 -20.20 26.76
N SER A 278 -7.05 -20.96 25.96
CA SER A 278 -6.53 -22.27 26.34
C SER A 278 -5.01 -22.31 26.49
N ASN A 279 -4.32 -21.20 26.19
CA ASN A 279 -2.87 -21.14 26.05
C ASN A 279 -2.30 -22.24 25.13
N GLN A 280 -3.07 -22.67 24.11
CA GLN A 280 -2.66 -23.71 23.17
C GLN A 280 -2.26 -23.16 21.81
N CYS A 281 -1.40 -23.91 21.12
CA CYS A 281 -0.92 -23.61 19.79
C CYS A 281 -1.58 -24.57 18.80
N GLN A 282 -2.30 -24.04 17.83
CA GLN A 282 -2.76 -24.82 16.68
C GLN A 282 -1.78 -24.59 15.54
N LEU A 283 -1.04 -25.64 15.14
CA LEU A 283 -0.06 -25.58 14.05
C LEU A 283 -0.71 -26.02 12.73
N PHE A 284 -0.46 -25.29 11.64
CA PHE A 284 -1.01 -25.60 10.32
C PHE A 284 0.07 -26.17 9.40
N GLY A 285 -0.20 -27.36 8.88
CA GLY A 285 0.66 -28.12 7.98
C GLY A 285 0.74 -27.55 6.56
N LYS A 286 1.78 -27.90 5.79
CA LYS A 286 1.97 -27.57 4.37
C LYS A 286 0.87 -28.22 3.52
N ILE A 287 -0.31 -27.61 3.48
CA ILE A 287 -1.34 -27.92 2.50
C ILE A 287 -0.90 -27.26 1.20
N SER A 288 -0.80 -28.03 0.11
CA SER A 288 -0.55 -27.52 -1.23
C SER A 288 -1.74 -26.67 -1.67
N MET A 289 -1.81 -25.43 -1.20
CA MET A 289 -2.79 -24.45 -1.62
C MET A 289 -2.31 -23.84 -2.93
N LYS A 290 -2.93 -24.27 -4.03
CA LYS A 290 -2.90 -23.52 -5.28
C LYS A 290 -3.71 -22.25 -5.07
N TYR A 291 -3.04 -21.14 -4.76
CA TYR A 291 -3.70 -19.85 -4.80
C TYR A 291 -3.69 -19.33 -6.23
N SER A 292 -4.88 -19.30 -6.84
CA SER A 292 -5.16 -18.39 -7.94
C SER A 292 -5.59 -17.08 -7.31
N LEU A 293 -4.64 -16.18 -7.08
CA LEU A 293 -4.99 -14.79 -6.81
C LEU A 293 -5.55 -14.25 -8.12
N VAL A 294 -6.73 -13.62 -8.10
CA VAL A 294 -7.27 -12.62 -9.05
C VAL A 294 -7.55 -11.39 -8.21
N PRO A 295 -7.41 -10.13 -8.70
CA PRO A 295 -7.72 -8.97 -7.87
C PRO A 295 -9.20 -9.11 -7.57
N LYS A 296 -9.53 -9.63 -6.38
CA LYS A 296 -10.90 -9.82 -5.98
C LYS A 296 -11.39 -8.45 -5.53
N THR A 297 -11.64 -7.58 -6.49
CA THR A 297 -12.83 -6.74 -6.42
C THR A 297 -13.94 -7.64 -5.86
N LEU A 298 -14.43 -7.34 -4.66
CA LEU A 298 -15.46 -8.11 -3.97
C LEU A 298 -16.77 -7.91 -4.73
N PHE A 299 -16.90 -8.52 -5.91
CA PHE A 299 -18.14 -8.51 -6.67
C PHE A 299 -19.11 -9.47 -6.00
N ASN A 300 -20.27 -8.95 -5.61
CA ASN A 300 -21.42 -9.73 -5.17
C ASN A 300 -21.11 -10.61 -3.95
N GLN A 301 -20.67 -9.96 -2.87
CA GLN A 301 -20.48 -10.63 -1.59
C GLN A 301 -21.52 -10.20 -0.57
N SER A 302 -22.00 -11.17 0.22
CA SER A 302 -22.85 -10.93 1.37
C SER A 302 -21.99 -10.49 2.55
N LEU A 303 -22.12 -9.23 2.95
CA LEU A 303 -21.63 -8.73 4.23
C LEU A 303 -22.65 -9.05 5.32
N LEU A 304 -22.28 -9.90 6.26
CA LEU A 304 -23.04 -10.10 7.49
C LEU A 304 -22.69 -9.00 8.47
N ILE A 305 -23.69 -8.36 9.06
CA ILE A 305 -23.49 -7.30 10.05
C ILE A 305 -24.47 -7.47 11.20
N THR A 306 -23.99 -7.17 12.40
CA THR A 306 -24.83 -7.03 13.58
C THR A 306 -24.26 -5.89 14.43
N VAL A 307 -25.14 -5.21 15.15
CA VAL A 307 -24.80 -4.03 15.93
C VAL A 307 -25.48 -4.10 17.28
N ASP A 308 -24.84 -3.53 18.30
CA ASP A 308 -25.46 -3.36 19.62
C ASP A 308 -26.17 -2.02 19.62
N PHE A 309 -27.44 -2.04 20.03
CA PHE A 309 -28.37 -0.91 20.06
C PHE A 309 -28.83 -0.34 18.72
N LYS A 310 -27.91 0.17 17.88
CA LYS A 310 -28.28 0.90 16.65
C LYS A 310 -27.16 0.98 15.63
N LEU A 311 -27.46 0.64 14.39
CA LEU A 311 -26.73 1.03 13.18
C LEU A 311 -27.35 2.35 12.71
N ALA A 312 -26.62 3.46 12.85
CA ALA A 312 -27.15 4.78 12.52
C ALA A 312 -26.97 5.11 11.04
N GLU A 313 -25.76 4.88 10.52
CA GLU A 313 -25.41 5.17 9.13
C GLU A 313 -24.47 4.08 8.60
N PHE A 314 -24.65 3.69 7.33
CA PHE A 314 -23.80 2.73 6.63
C PHE A 314 -23.45 3.28 5.25
N PHE A 315 -22.17 3.23 4.90
CA PHE A 315 -21.65 3.75 3.64
C PHE A 315 -20.76 2.74 2.92
N VAL A 316 -20.89 2.70 1.60
CA VAL A 316 -20.06 1.89 0.70
C VAL A 316 -19.51 2.82 -0.37
N ASN A 317 -18.18 2.93 -0.45
CA ASN A 317 -17.51 3.84 -1.40
C ASN A 317 -18.00 5.29 -1.33
N GLY A 318 -18.25 5.79 -0.12
CA GLY A 318 -18.80 7.14 0.09
C GLY A 318 -20.30 7.30 -0.20
N ASN A 319 -20.97 6.27 -0.73
CA ASN A 319 -22.41 6.31 -0.97
C ASN A 319 -23.17 5.81 0.25
N SER A 320 -24.17 6.58 0.69
CA SER A 320 -25.04 6.20 1.79
C SER A 320 -25.95 5.04 1.37
N VAL A 321 -26.00 4.01 2.20
CA VAL A 321 -26.95 2.90 2.09
C VAL A 321 -28.06 3.14 3.11
N PRO A 322 -29.34 3.21 2.67
CA PRO A 322 -30.45 3.46 3.59
C PRO A 322 -30.56 2.33 4.63
N VAL A 323 -30.36 2.65 5.90
CA VAL A 323 -30.30 1.63 6.96
C VAL A 323 -31.64 0.91 7.11
N GLU A 324 -32.74 1.66 7.18
CA GLU A 324 -34.08 1.12 7.47
C GLU A 324 -34.57 0.08 6.45
N SER A 325 -34.17 0.20 5.18
CA SER A 325 -34.61 -0.73 4.13
C SER A 325 -33.65 -1.88 3.88
N ASN A 326 -32.40 -1.80 4.34
CA ASN A 326 -31.37 -2.80 4.07
C ASN A 326 -30.97 -3.62 5.32
N PHE A 327 -31.24 -3.11 6.52
CA PHE A 327 -30.85 -3.71 7.79
C PHE A 327 -32.06 -3.73 8.73
N PRO A 328 -33.04 -4.63 8.50
CA PRO A 328 -34.26 -4.70 9.31
C PRO A 328 -33.98 -4.96 10.80
N ASN A 329 -32.82 -5.53 11.12
CA ASN A 329 -32.38 -5.79 12.48
C ASN A 329 -31.32 -4.80 12.98
N ALA A 330 -31.26 -3.59 12.40
CA ALA A 330 -30.31 -2.53 12.75
C ALA A 330 -30.34 -2.11 14.24
N ASN A 331 -31.34 -2.53 15.01
CA ASN A 331 -31.43 -2.28 16.46
C ASN A 331 -31.45 -3.56 17.32
N GLU A 332 -31.24 -4.74 16.72
CA GLU A 332 -31.31 -6.03 17.40
C GLU A 332 -30.01 -6.83 17.24
N TRP A 333 -29.12 -6.74 18.23
CA TRP A 333 -27.80 -7.42 18.22
C TRP A 333 -27.89 -8.95 18.20
N THR A 334 -29.05 -9.51 18.55
CA THR A 334 -29.29 -10.97 18.53
C THR A 334 -29.57 -11.50 17.13
N GLN A 335 -29.84 -10.61 16.17
CA GLN A 335 -30.11 -10.95 14.78
C GLN A 335 -28.99 -10.41 13.89
N ILE A 336 -28.74 -11.11 12.78
CA ILE A 336 -27.70 -10.76 11.81
C ILE A 336 -28.40 -10.27 10.55
N ASP A 337 -28.04 -9.08 10.09
CA ASP A 337 -28.43 -8.59 8.78
C ASP A 337 -27.40 -9.00 7.73
N SER A 338 -27.83 -9.09 6.48
CA SER A 338 -26.99 -9.43 5.34
C SER A 338 -27.16 -8.37 4.25
N TYR A 339 -26.05 -7.79 3.82
CA TYR A 339 -26.02 -6.78 2.76
C TYR A 339 -25.22 -7.26 1.57
N GLN A 340 -25.77 -7.12 0.36
CA GLN A 340 -25.06 -7.47 -0.87
C GLN A 340 -24.17 -6.30 -1.32
N LEU A 341 -22.86 -6.49 -1.24
CA LEU A 341 -21.89 -5.57 -1.83
C LEU A 341 -21.92 -5.73 -3.36
N VAL A 342 -22.51 -4.76 -4.04
CA VAL A 342 -22.60 -4.70 -5.51
C VAL A 342 -21.48 -3.83 -6.06
N GLY A 343 -20.61 -4.41 -6.87
CA GLY A 343 -19.48 -3.70 -7.48
C GLY A 343 -18.19 -3.74 -6.66
N PRO A 344 -17.15 -3.02 -7.11
CA PRO A 344 -15.87 -3.00 -6.40
C PRO A 344 -15.96 -2.14 -5.14
N THR A 345 -15.72 -2.73 -3.98
CA THR A 345 -15.70 -2.02 -2.68
C THR A 345 -14.28 -1.68 -2.27
N TYR A 346 -14.01 -0.40 -2.01
CA TYR A 346 -12.72 0.14 -1.57
C TYR A 346 -12.77 0.65 -0.13
N ILE A 347 -13.94 1.13 0.29
CA ILE A 347 -14.13 1.65 1.64
C ILE A 347 -15.50 1.28 2.18
N LEU A 348 -15.50 0.87 3.45
CA LEU A 348 -16.70 0.74 4.27
C LEU A 348 -16.61 1.75 5.42
N ALA A 349 -17.73 2.42 5.67
CA ALA A 349 -17.87 3.39 6.75
C ALA A 349 -19.15 3.08 7.54
N ILE A 350 -19.04 2.97 8.86
CA ILE A 350 -20.11 2.55 9.75
C ILE A 350 -20.22 3.54 10.90
N LYS A 351 -21.43 4.03 11.19
CA LYS A 351 -21.75 4.77 12.41
C LYS A 351 -22.66 3.94 13.30
N SER A 352 -22.24 3.61 14.51
CA SER A 352 -22.96 2.64 15.37
C SER A 352 -22.67 2.83 16.87
N HIS A 353 -23.46 2.17 17.72
CA HIS A 353 -23.21 2.09 19.16
C HIS A 353 -22.29 0.93 19.59
N ASN A 354 -22.31 -0.22 18.91
CA ASN A 354 -21.24 -1.23 18.81
C ASN A 354 -21.43 -1.98 17.47
N THR A 355 -20.39 -2.46 16.80
CA THR A 355 -20.55 -3.21 15.54
C THR A 355 -19.67 -4.46 15.48
N ALA A 356 -20.24 -5.55 14.96
CA ALA A 356 -19.52 -6.67 14.40
C ALA A 356 -19.96 -6.89 12.94
N ALA A 357 -19.01 -6.99 12.02
CA ALA A 357 -19.28 -7.30 10.61
C ALA A 357 -18.31 -8.34 10.09
N VAL A 358 -18.85 -9.26 9.28
CA VAL A 358 -18.15 -10.44 8.75
C VAL A 358 -18.57 -10.66 7.32
N ASP A 359 -17.59 -10.79 6.44
CA ASP A 359 -17.70 -11.69 5.31
C ASP A 359 -16.42 -12.54 5.20
N ASN A 360 -16.24 -13.24 4.08
CA ASN A 360 -15.06 -14.08 3.86
C ASN A 360 -13.74 -13.29 3.72
N TYR A 361 -13.78 -11.96 3.71
CA TYR A 361 -12.69 -11.02 3.40
C TYR A 361 -12.63 -9.79 4.32
N ILE A 362 -13.77 -9.33 4.82
CA ILE A 362 -13.95 -8.15 5.65
C ILE A 362 -14.35 -8.63 7.05
N LEU A 363 -13.41 -8.53 7.98
CA LEU A 363 -13.63 -8.86 9.37
C LEU A 363 -13.48 -7.60 10.21
N THR A 364 -14.45 -7.30 11.07
CA THR A 364 -14.24 -6.32 12.13
C THR A 364 -13.21 -6.84 13.11
N ASN A 365 -12.13 -6.08 13.29
CA ASN A 365 -11.01 -6.35 14.19
C ASN A 365 -10.25 -5.04 14.44
N THR A 366 -9.12 -5.11 15.13
CA THR A 366 -8.30 -3.93 15.48
C THR A 366 -7.66 -3.22 14.29
N SER A 367 -7.79 -3.73 13.06
CA SER A 367 -7.29 -3.05 11.85
C SER A 367 -8.27 -2.05 11.24
N TRP A 368 -9.44 -1.87 11.86
CA TRP A 368 -10.37 -0.79 11.56
C TRP A 368 -9.90 0.50 12.25
N LYS A 369 -10.26 1.65 11.69
CA LYS A 369 -10.04 2.96 12.32
C LYS A 369 -11.35 3.45 12.91
N CYS A 370 -11.38 3.80 14.20
CA CYS A 370 -12.61 4.23 14.86
C CYS A 370 -12.42 5.49 15.71
N THR A 371 -13.45 6.33 15.79
CA THR A 371 -13.46 7.57 16.61
C THR A 371 -14.87 7.85 17.13
N ASN A 372 -14.98 8.56 18.25
CA ASN A 372 -16.26 9.09 18.75
C ASN A 372 -16.52 10.55 18.30
N ASN A 373 -15.58 11.16 17.58
CA ASN A 373 -15.73 12.51 17.06
C ASN A 373 -16.39 12.48 15.68
N SER A 374 -17.36 13.35 15.46
CA SER A 374 -17.99 13.53 14.15
C SER A 374 -17.13 14.44 13.27
N TYR A 375 -16.81 13.99 12.06
CA TYR A 375 -16.10 14.78 11.06
C TYR A 375 -16.91 14.83 9.78
N ALA A 376 -17.04 16.00 9.15
CA ALA A 376 -17.71 16.10 7.85
C ALA A 376 -16.91 15.32 6.79
N GLY A 377 -17.61 14.62 5.88
CA GLY A 377 -16.99 13.85 4.80
C GLY A 377 -16.26 12.58 5.26
N TRP A 378 -16.37 12.16 6.53
CA TRP A 378 -15.65 11.00 7.05
C TRP A 378 -15.88 9.71 6.25
N TYR A 379 -17.02 9.56 5.57
CA TYR A 379 -17.34 8.37 4.77
C TYR A 379 -16.76 8.42 3.34
N GLU A 380 -16.20 9.55 2.89
CA GLU A 380 -15.67 9.72 1.54
C GLU A 380 -14.45 8.83 1.28
N VAL A 381 -14.20 8.47 0.01
CA VAL A 381 -13.15 7.50 -0.36
C VAL A 381 -11.74 8.05 -0.09
N ASP A 382 -11.56 9.35 -0.27
CA ASP A 382 -10.30 10.08 -0.14
C ASP A 382 -10.08 10.71 1.24
N TYR A 383 -11.04 10.58 2.17
CA TYR A 383 -10.88 11.11 3.52
C TYR A 383 -9.72 10.42 4.27
N ASP A 384 -8.84 11.24 4.85
CA ASP A 384 -7.67 10.83 5.62
C ASP A 384 -8.04 10.51 7.08
N ASP A 385 -8.05 9.23 7.42
CA ASP A 385 -8.26 8.69 8.76
C ASP A 385 -6.95 8.25 9.43
N SER A 386 -5.80 8.70 8.94
CA SER A 386 -4.50 8.35 9.54
C SER A 386 -4.39 8.77 11.01
N PHE A 387 -5.11 9.83 11.40
CA PHE A 387 -5.16 10.33 12.76
C PHE A 387 -6.18 9.63 13.66
N TRP A 388 -7.03 8.75 13.12
CA TRP A 388 -7.99 7.98 13.91
C TRP A 388 -7.25 6.85 14.64
N PRO A 389 -7.59 6.58 15.91
CA PRO A 389 -7.04 5.41 16.59
C PRO A 389 -7.55 4.13 15.93
N ASP A 390 -6.77 3.07 16.11
CA ASP A 390 -7.22 1.72 15.78
C ASP A 390 -8.44 1.35 16.63
N ALA A 391 -9.35 0.57 16.05
CA ALA A 391 -10.48 0.02 16.76
C ALA A 391 -10.00 -0.90 17.88
N ILE A 392 -10.72 -0.90 19.01
CA ILE A 392 -10.47 -1.86 20.09
C ILE A 392 -11.53 -2.96 20.05
N ILE A 393 -11.19 -4.15 20.55
CA ILE A 393 -12.16 -5.23 20.72
C ILE A 393 -13.07 -4.85 21.89
N GLY A 394 -14.35 -4.65 21.61
CA GLY A 394 -15.34 -4.24 22.60
C GLY A 394 -15.66 -5.37 23.57
N SER A 395 -16.06 -5.00 24.78
CA SER A 395 -16.40 -5.93 25.86
C SER A 395 -17.43 -7.01 25.45
N LYS A 396 -18.34 -6.67 24.53
CA LYS A 396 -19.36 -7.58 23.95
C LYS A 396 -18.79 -8.81 23.26
N ASP A 397 -17.54 -8.80 22.80
CA ASP A 397 -16.90 -9.97 22.19
C ASP A 397 -16.87 -11.18 23.15
N SER A 398 -16.87 -10.92 24.47
CA SER A 398 -16.86 -11.93 25.54
C SER A 398 -18.24 -12.36 26.05
N TYR A 399 -19.30 -11.57 25.82
CA TYR A 399 -20.61 -11.76 26.48
C TYR A 399 -21.69 -12.46 25.61
N SER A 400 -21.47 -12.65 24.31
CA SER A 400 -22.52 -13.08 23.38
C SER A 400 -22.23 -14.42 22.67
N PRO A 401 -22.35 -15.58 23.32
CA PRO A 401 -21.90 -16.85 22.75
C PRO A 401 -22.66 -17.27 21.48
N ALA A 402 -23.96 -16.97 21.37
CA ALA A 402 -24.78 -17.43 20.25
C ALA A 402 -24.45 -16.70 18.93
N VAL A 403 -24.54 -15.37 18.91
CA VAL A 403 -24.25 -14.57 17.70
C VAL A 403 -22.76 -14.51 17.43
N SER A 404 -21.92 -14.45 18.48
CA SER A 404 -20.45 -14.48 18.31
C SER A 404 -20.00 -15.73 17.57
N SER A 405 -20.61 -16.90 17.83
CA SER A 405 -20.23 -18.13 17.12
C SER A 405 -20.41 -18.07 15.59
N ILE A 406 -21.47 -17.41 15.12
CA ILE A 406 -21.75 -17.24 13.68
C ILE A 406 -20.82 -16.17 13.08
N MET A 407 -20.51 -15.14 13.87
CA MET A 407 -19.69 -14.02 13.43
C MET A 407 -18.18 -14.25 13.58
N LYS A 408 -17.71 -15.35 14.20
CA LYS A 408 -16.28 -15.65 14.20
C LYS A 408 -15.82 -16.00 12.78
N PRO A 409 -14.68 -15.44 12.31
CA PRO A 409 -13.59 -14.90 13.12
C PRO A 409 -13.62 -13.37 13.39
N ALA A 410 -14.70 -12.64 13.10
CA ALA A 410 -14.74 -11.22 13.47
C ALA A 410 -14.89 -11.00 14.98
N HIS A 411 -14.62 -9.76 15.36
CA HIS A 411 -14.73 -9.24 16.71
C HIS A 411 -15.74 -8.10 16.75
N TRP A 412 -16.40 -7.97 17.88
CA TRP A 412 -17.06 -6.71 18.23
C TRP A 412 -16.01 -5.62 18.36
N ILE A 413 -16.13 -4.55 17.59
CA ILE A 413 -15.20 -3.42 17.63
C ILE A 413 -15.88 -2.14 18.09
N VAL A 414 -15.13 -1.30 18.76
CA VAL A 414 -15.55 -0.02 19.32
C VAL A 414 -14.42 1.00 19.24
N ASP A 415 -14.71 2.26 19.57
CA ASP A 415 -13.71 3.30 19.75
C ASP A 415 -12.91 3.10 21.05
N SER A 416 -11.88 3.92 21.27
CA SER A 416 -11.00 3.82 22.46
C SER A 416 -11.70 3.96 23.82
N THR A 417 -12.95 4.40 23.87
CA THR A 417 -13.65 4.69 25.13
C THR A 417 -14.51 3.54 25.65
N ASP A 418 -14.89 2.56 24.81
CA ASP A 418 -15.80 1.41 25.10
C ASP A 418 -17.12 1.79 25.81
N HIS A 419 -17.40 3.08 25.96
CA HIS A 419 -18.45 3.64 26.82
C HIS A 419 -19.14 4.87 26.20
N GLY A 420 -18.92 5.11 24.91
CA GLY A 420 -19.48 6.24 24.17
C GLY A 420 -20.84 5.96 23.52
N ALA A 421 -21.69 6.98 23.47
CA ALA A 421 -22.74 7.08 22.46
C ALA A 421 -22.09 7.23 21.07
N GLU A 422 -22.71 6.64 20.03
CA GLU A 422 -22.33 6.69 18.60
C GLU A 422 -20.84 6.89 18.26
N PHE A 423 -20.19 5.85 17.72
CA PHE A 423 -18.87 5.97 17.11
C PHE A 423 -18.90 5.76 15.60
N TYR A 424 -17.84 6.23 14.95
CA TYR A 424 -17.60 6.17 13.51
C TYR A 424 -16.41 5.23 13.27
N CYS A 425 -16.59 4.22 12.43
CA CYS A 425 -15.56 3.27 12.06
C CYS A 425 -15.39 3.21 10.54
N ARG A 426 -14.14 3.17 10.09
CA ARG A 426 -13.76 3.08 8.68
C ARG A 426 -12.83 1.91 8.44
N LYS A 427 -13.03 1.25 7.30
CA LYS A 427 -12.10 0.26 6.77
C LYS A 427 -11.76 0.58 5.33
N LYS A 428 -10.51 0.98 5.12
CA LYS A 428 -9.89 0.98 3.81
C LYS A 428 -9.56 -0.46 3.41
N LEU A 429 -10.21 -0.92 2.35
CA LEU A 429 -9.90 -2.17 1.66
C LEU A 429 -8.83 -1.85 0.61
N MET A 430 -7.70 -1.30 1.06
CA MET A 430 -6.57 -1.06 0.17
C MET A 430 -6.04 -2.41 -0.29
N PHE A 431 -6.32 -2.74 -1.55
CA PHE A 431 -5.61 -3.79 -2.24
C PHE A 431 -4.17 -3.30 -2.41
N VAL A 432 -3.24 -3.89 -1.64
CA VAL A 432 -1.84 -3.94 -2.07
C VAL A 432 -1.87 -4.47 -3.50
N CYS A 433 -1.21 -3.76 -4.41
CA CYS A 433 -1.24 -4.04 -5.84
C CYS A 433 -0.57 -5.40 -6.12
N PHE A 434 -1.29 -6.50 -5.94
CA PHE A 434 -0.85 -7.83 -6.35
C PHE A 434 -1.33 -8.05 -7.78
N ALA A 435 -0.38 -7.97 -8.72
CA ALA A 435 -0.60 -8.36 -10.11
C ALA A 435 -0.85 -9.87 -10.19
N ILE A 436 -1.87 -10.26 -10.96
CA ILE A 436 -2.30 -11.64 -11.11
C ILE A 436 -2.13 -12.10 -12.55
N PHE A 437 -1.61 -13.33 -12.69
CA PHE A 437 -1.51 -14.07 -13.94
C PHE A 437 -2.73 -14.98 -14.14
N SER A 438 -3.28 -14.97 -15.35
CA SER A 438 -4.04 -16.11 -15.90
C SER A 438 -3.13 -16.88 -16.85
N LEU A 439 -2.87 -18.15 -16.56
CA LEU A 439 -2.24 -19.08 -17.49
C LEU A 439 -3.38 -19.85 -18.18
N PHE A 440 -3.62 -19.59 -19.46
CA PHE A 440 -4.35 -20.54 -20.30
C PHE A 440 -3.37 -21.63 -20.74
N ILE A 441 -3.72 -22.89 -20.46
CA ILE A 441 -3.06 -24.08 -21.05
C ILE A 441 -3.57 -24.24 -22.48
#